data_AF-A0A8B5UCM4-F1
#
_entry.id   AF-A0A8B5UCM4-F1
#
_cell.length_a   1.000
_cell.length_b   1.000
_cell.length_c   1.000
_cell.angle_alpha   90.00
_cell.angle_beta   90.00
_cell.angle_gamma   90.00
#
_symmetry.space_group_name_H-M   'P 1'
#
loop_
_entity.id
_entity.type
_entity.pdbx_description
1 polymer ?
#
loop_
_entity_poly.entity_id
_entity_poly.type
_entity_poly.pdbx_seq_one_letter_code
_entity_poly.pdbx_strand_id
1 'polypeptide(L)'
;MIDKKLSRLEQLEQDIWLNFGYYYQCELDNELIETENQSYIDQKEKIIKRMQQNDFPLSEQSAFHLEMMGDVVSIPFKPFQIAQLLMQINTLRLEVNNLPAKIFQRQYSDILIAYVQILGGVEFIQNRTLAKSAKAIIAVKARYDKHLYPRREILYRTLREQVARRGKWKNLNQAVHFVLDDLVKAFEVYDIEWLQSELVLKQKMLSELEQESKQLYAKAQSEGVRRKPASIAKKIEKLQLELNNLNQILKAKYPSKEMEKFGYKMPYSGGYIAETIIHELRNQPEILKEILFNKD
;
A
#
# COMPACT_ATOMS: atom_id res chain seq x y z
N MET A 1 -11.55 -19.63 14.49
CA MET A 1 -10.99 -18.32 14.01
C MET A 1 -9.48 -18.42 13.79
N ILE A 2 -8.76 -19.14 14.65
CA ILE A 2 -7.31 -19.42 14.53
C ILE A 2 -7.02 -20.25 13.27
N ASP A 3 -7.80 -21.30 12.98
CA ASP A 3 -7.62 -22.14 11.78
C ASP A 3 -7.70 -21.34 10.48
N LYS A 4 -8.57 -20.32 10.45
CA LYS A 4 -8.69 -19.41 9.31
C LYS A 4 -7.50 -18.46 9.17
N LYS A 5 -6.83 -18.10 10.28
CA LYS A 5 -5.59 -17.30 10.27
C LYS A 5 -4.41 -18.14 9.76
N LEU A 6 -4.27 -19.36 10.27
CA LEU A 6 -3.23 -20.32 9.87
C LEU A 6 -3.35 -20.70 8.39
N SER A 7 -4.55 -21.08 7.95
CA SER A 7 -4.83 -21.38 6.55
C SER A 7 -4.47 -20.24 5.58
N ARG A 8 -4.62 -18.97 6.01
CA ARG A 8 -4.20 -17.82 5.21
C ARG A 8 -2.68 -17.69 5.09
N LEU A 9 -1.95 -17.99 6.17
CA LEU A 9 -0.49 -18.00 6.15
C LEU A 9 0.04 -19.14 5.29
N GLU A 10 -0.57 -20.33 5.39
CA GLU A 10 -0.23 -21.49 4.56
C GLU A 10 -0.44 -21.20 3.06
N GLN A 11 -1.59 -20.62 2.68
CA GLN A 11 -1.85 -20.24 1.29
C GLN A 11 -0.83 -19.25 0.74
N LEU A 12 -0.40 -18.29 1.57
CA LEU A 12 0.62 -17.31 1.18
C LEU A 12 2.00 -17.96 1.05
N GLU A 13 2.40 -18.77 2.03
CA GLU A 13 3.67 -19.48 2.01
C GLU A 13 3.77 -20.41 0.79
N GLN A 14 2.71 -21.16 0.50
CA GLN A 14 2.68 -22.07 -0.65
C GLN A 14 2.86 -21.32 -1.98
N ASP A 15 2.16 -20.19 -2.16
CA ASP A 15 2.30 -19.38 -3.37
C ASP A 15 3.71 -18.80 -3.52
N ILE A 16 4.34 -18.42 -2.41
CA ILE A 16 5.74 -17.97 -2.38
C ILE A 16 6.69 -19.09 -2.82
N TRP A 17 6.53 -20.31 -2.28
CA TRP A 17 7.38 -21.44 -2.67
C TRP A 17 7.20 -21.82 -4.14
N LEU A 18 5.97 -21.82 -4.66
CA LEU A 18 5.69 -22.08 -6.07
C LEU A 18 6.34 -21.05 -6.99
N ASN A 19 6.22 -19.76 -6.66
CA ASN A 19 6.88 -18.71 -7.43
C ASN A 19 8.41 -18.80 -7.32
N PHE A 20 8.95 -19.11 -6.14
CA PHE A 20 10.39 -19.31 -5.98
C PHE A 20 10.90 -20.47 -6.85
N GLY A 21 10.24 -21.62 -6.82
CA GLY A 21 10.59 -22.80 -7.63
C GLY A 21 10.43 -22.58 -9.14
N TYR A 22 9.59 -21.64 -9.56
CA TYR A 22 9.51 -21.23 -10.97
C TYR A 22 10.79 -20.52 -11.43
N TYR A 23 11.37 -19.64 -10.60
CA TYR A 23 12.54 -18.84 -10.97
C TYR A 23 13.89 -19.50 -10.62
N TYR A 24 13.93 -20.26 -9.53
CA TYR A 24 15.15 -20.84 -8.98
C TYR A 24 15.01 -22.34 -8.81
N GLN A 25 16.13 -23.06 -8.98
CA GLN A 25 16.15 -24.49 -8.71
C GLN A 25 16.03 -24.73 -7.21
N CYS A 26 14.86 -25.17 -6.78
CA CYS A 26 14.55 -25.44 -5.38
C CYS A 26 14.29 -26.94 -5.20
N GLU A 27 15.06 -27.58 -4.32
CA GLU A 27 14.96 -29.01 -3.98
C GLU A 27 13.75 -29.35 -3.09
N LEU A 28 12.80 -28.41 -2.93
CA LEU A 28 11.62 -28.62 -2.10
C LEU A 28 10.55 -29.36 -2.92
N ASP A 29 10.43 -30.68 -2.73
CA ASP A 29 9.44 -31.49 -3.44
C ASP A 29 8.00 -31.08 -3.09
N ASN A 30 7.17 -30.89 -4.12
CA ASN A 30 5.76 -30.47 -4.00
C ASN A 30 4.88 -31.49 -3.26
N GLU A 31 5.31 -32.76 -3.15
CA GLU A 31 4.55 -33.86 -2.51
C GLU A 31 4.64 -33.87 -0.97
N LEU A 32 5.48 -33.03 -0.35
CA LEU A 32 5.68 -33.00 1.10
C LEU A 32 4.82 -31.96 1.86
N ILE A 33 3.94 -31.22 1.16
CA ILE A 33 3.10 -30.17 1.77
C ILE A 33 2.04 -30.75 2.73
N GLU A 34 1.81 -32.07 2.73
CA GLU A 34 0.76 -32.72 3.51
C GLU A 34 1.19 -33.25 4.90
N THR A 35 2.49 -33.22 5.28
CA THR A 35 2.91 -33.74 6.60
C THR A 35 3.89 -32.83 7.35
N GLU A 36 3.46 -32.29 8.49
CA GLU A 36 4.28 -31.55 9.46
C GLU A 36 5.30 -32.47 10.17
N ASN A 37 6.22 -33.09 9.43
CA ASN A 37 7.30 -33.88 10.02
C ASN A 37 8.52 -32.99 10.30
N GLN A 38 9.23 -33.21 11.41
CA GLN A 38 10.42 -32.42 11.82
C GLN A 38 11.46 -32.31 10.71
N SER A 39 11.65 -33.39 9.93
CA SER A 39 12.56 -33.41 8.77
C SER A 39 12.20 -32.37 7.70
N TYR A 40 10.92 -32.03 7.52
CA TYR A 40 10.47 -31.05 6.54
C TYR A 40 10.69 -29.61 7.04
N ILE A 41 10.50 -29.37 8.33
CA ILE A 41 10.81 -28.10 8.99
C ILE A 41 12.32 -27.80 8.87
N ASP A 42 13.17 -28.78 9.17
CA ASP A 42 14.62 -28.63 9.09
C ASP A 42 15.10 -28.35 7.65
N GLN A 43 14.47 -28.97 6.66
CA GLN A 43 14.75 -28.71 5.24
C GLN A 43 14.37 -27.28 4.83
N LYS A 44 13.18 -26.80 5.24
CA LYS A 44 12.77 -25.40 4.99
C LYS A 44 13.75 -24.40 5.60
N GLU A 45 14.18 -24.63 6.83
CA GLU A 45 15.16 -23.74 7.48
C GLU A 45 16.50 -23.73 6.74
N LYS A 46 16.99 -24.88 6.28
CA LYS A 46 18.22 -24.98 5.48
C LYS A 46 18.11 -24.20 4.18
N ILE A 47 16.98 -24.31 3.48
CA ILE A 47 16.71 -23.58 2.24
C ILE A 47 16.63 -22.08 2.49
N ILE A 48 15.92 -21.64 3.54
CA ILE A 48 15.84 -20.22 3.91
C ILE A 48 17.24 -19.65 4.21
N LYS A 49 18.12 -20.40 4.89
CA LYS A 49 19.51 -19.98 5.13
C LYS A 49 20.30 -19.79 3.82
N ARG A 50 20.16 -20.71 2.85
CA ARG A 50 20.75 -20.54 1.51
C ARG A 50 20.18 -19.32 0.79
N MET A 51 18.87 -19.05 0.94
CA MET A 51 18.21 -17.92 0.28
C MET A 51 18.78 -16.60 0.80
N GLN A 52 19.07 -16.51 2.11
CA GLN A 52 19.72 -15.34 2.71
C GLN A 52 21.11 -15.07 2.11
N GLN A 53 21.81 -16.11 1.65
CA GLN A 53 23.11 -16.02 0.98
C GLN A 53 22.98 -15.75 -0.53
N ASN A 54 21.76 -15.71 -1.07
CA ASN A 54 21.47 -15.72 -2.52
C ASN A 54 22.10 -16.91 -3.26
N ASP A 55 22.26 -18.04 -2.57
CA ASP A 55 22.93 -19.23 -3.08
C ASP A 55 21.94 -20.19 -3.77
N PHE A 56 21.41 -19.74 -4.91
CA PHE A 56 20.48 -20.51 -5.74
C PHE A 56 20.75 -20.32 -7.23
N PRO A 57 20.94 -21.40 -8.00
CA PRO A 57 20.94 -21.32 -9.45
C PRO A 57 19.51 -21.09 -9.97
N LEU A 58 19.41 -20.57 -11.19
CA LEU A 58 18.12 -20.42 -11.87
C LEU A 58 17.51 -21.79 -12.15
N SER A 59 16.18 -21.84 -12.19
CA SER A 59 15.49 -23.02 -12.70
C SER A 59 15.82 -23.21 -14.19
N GLU A 60 15.74 -24.45 -14.69
CA GLU A 60 15.96 -24.74 -16.12
C GLU A 60 15.06 -23.88 -17.01
N GLN A 61 13.80 -23.69 -16.59
CA GLN A 61 12.83 -22.85 -17.30
C GLN A 61 13.28 -21.39 -17.35
N SER A 62 13.76 -20.84 -16.25
CA SER A 62 14.21 -19.44 -16.20
C SER A 62 15.54 -19.23 -16.93
N ALA A 63 16.47 -20.18 -16.81
CA ALA A 63 17.72 -20.17 -17.57
C ALA A 63 17.44 -20.18 -19.08
N PHE A 64 16.56 -21.08 -19.54
CA PHE A 64 16.17 -21.16 -20.95
C PHE A 64 15.51 -19.87 -21.47
N HIS A 65 14.59 -19.28 -20.70
CA HIS A 65 13.96 -18.01 -21.08
C HIS A 65 14.99 -16.86 -21.16
N LEU A 66 15.96 -16.82 -20.25
CA LEU A 66 17.02 -15.81 -20.25
C LEU A 66 17.95 -15.99 -21.47
N GLU A 67 18.28 -17.23 -21.83
CA GLU A 67 19.08 -17.54 -23.02
C GLU A 67 18.37 -17.11 -24.32
N MET A 68 17.06 -17.32 -24.40
CA MET A 68 16.26 -17.04 -25.60
C MET A 68 15.92 -15.56 -25.79
N MET A 69 15.68 -14.83 -24.70
CA MET A 69 15.11 -13.46 -24.72
C MET A 69 16.09 -12.40 -24.21
N GLY A 70 17.27 -12.81 -23.70
CA GLY A 70 18.26 -11.93 -23.08
C GLY A 70 17.72 -11.18 -21.85
N ASP A 71 18.28 -10.00 -21.58
CA ASP A 71 17.92 -9.13 -20.44
C ASP A 71 16.47 -8.62 -20.43
N VAL A 72 15.66 -8.97 -21.44
CA VAL A 72 14.22 -8.65 -21.48
C VAL A 72 13.45 -9.45 -20.42
N VAL A 73 13.95 -10.62 -20.01
CA VAL A 73 13.36 -11.42 -18.92
C VAL A 73 14.02 -11.04 -17.60
N SER A 74 13.47 -10.01 -16.95
CA SER A 74 13.88 -9.65 -15.59
C SER A 74 13.33 -10.67 -14.60
N ILE A 75 14.22 -11.36 -13.87
CA ILE A 75 13.83 -12.11 -12.68
C ILE A 75 13.33 -11.08 -11.65
N PRO A 76 12.09 -11.20 -11.14
CA PRO A 76 11.48 -10.13 -10.36
C PRO A 76 12.11 -9.95 -8.97
N PHE A 77 12.82 -10.96 -8.45
CA PHE A 77 13.34 -10.94 -7.10
C PHE A 77 14.63 -11.73 -6.90
N LYS A 78 15.39 -11.35 -5.86
CA LYS A 78 16.53 -12.12 -5.33
C LYS A 78 16.09 -13.10 -4.23
N PRO A 79 16.77 -14.24 -4.05
CA PRO A 79 16.39 -15.21 -3.01
C PRO A 79 16.31 -14.60 -1.60
N PHE A 80 17.19 -13.65 -1.24
CA PHE A 80 17.14 -13.06 0.10
C PHE A 80 15.83 -12.32 0.39
N GLN A 81 15.20 -11.72 -0.63
CA GLN A 81 13.92 -11.00 -0.45
C GLN A 81 12.80 -11.97 -0.12
N ILE A 82 12.82 -13.16 -0.73
CA ILE A 82 11.89 -14.26 -0.42
C ILE A 82 12.15 -14.81 0.99
N ALA A 83 13.41 -14.98 1.38
CA ALA A 83 13.76 -15.40 2.74
C ALA A 83 13.17 -14.47 3.80
N GLN A 84 13.24 -13.15 3.58
CA GLN A 84 12.67 -12.15 4.48
C GLN A 84 11.15 -12.32 4.66
N LEU A 85 10.41 -12.57 3.57
CA LEU A 85 8.96 -12.82 3.64
C LEU A 85 8.65 -14.10 4.42
N LEU A 86 9.37 -15.20 4.14
CA LEU A 86 9.15 -16.48 4.82
C LEU A 86 9.45 -16.38 6.32
N MET A 87 10.50 -15.66 6.71
CA MET A 87 10.78 -15.38 8.12
C MET A 87 9.66 -14.58 8.78
N GLN A 88 9.13 -13.55 8.12
CA GLN A 88 8.00 -12.77 8.65
C GLN A 88 6.73 -13.64 8.82
N ILE A 89 6.46 -14.54 7.87
CA ILE A 89 5.36 -15.51 7.97
C ILE A 89 5.56 -16.44 9.17
N ASN A 90 6.77 -16.97 9.36
CA ASN A 90 7.08 -17.85 10.48
C ASN A 90 6.91 -17.14 11.82
N THR A 91 7.43 -15.91 11.97
CA THR A 91 7.21 -15.10 13.17
C THR A 91 5.72 -14.88 13.43
N LEU A 92 4.97 -14.48 12.40
CA LEU A 92 3.53 -14.23 12.53
C LEU A 92 2.74 -15.51 12.87
N ARG A 93 3.18 -16.67 12.39
CA ARG A 93 2.62 -17.98 12.70
C ARG A 93 2.78 -18.32 14.19
N LEU A 94 3.96 -18.10 14.76
CA LEU A 94 4.22 -18.35 16.18
C LEU A 94 3.39 -17.45 17.10
N GLU A 95 3.13 -16.21 16.69
CA GLU A 95 2.38 -15.23 17.48
C GLU A 95 0.86 -15.32 17.30
N VAL A 96 0.36 -16.12 16.36
CA VAL A 96 -1.05 -16.07 15.88
C VAL A 96 -2.10 -16.23 16.98
N ASN A 97 -1.77 -17.03 18.01
CA ASN A 97 -2.64 -17.35 19.14
C ASN A 97 -2.74 -16.18 20.14
N ASN A 98 -1.69 -15.36 20.23
CA ASN A 98 -1.58 -14.26 21.19
C ASN A 98 -1.95 -12.91 20.58
N LEU A 99 -2.07 -12.84 19.24
CA LEU A 99 -2.36 -11.60 18.54
C LEU A 99 -3.87 -11.32 18.40
N PRO A 100 -4.32 -10.10 18.77
CA PRO A 100 -5.64 -9.62 18.43
C PRO A 100 -5.88 -9.69 16.92
N ALA A 101 -7.10 -10.04 16.50
CA ALA A 101 -7.43 -10.26 15.08
C ALA A 101 -7.09 -9.06 14.18
N LYS A 102 -7.23 -7.83 14.69
CA LYS A 102 -6.88 -6.60 13.98
C LYS A 102 -5.36 -6.46 13.73
N ILE A 103 -4.54 -6.86 14.71
CA ILE A 103 -3.08 -6.79 14.60
C ILE A 103 -2.58 -7.85 13.61
N PHE A 104 -3.09 -9.09 13.75
CA PHE A 104 -2.81 -10.15 12.78
C PHE A 104 -3.16 -9.72 11.36
N GLN A 105 -4.37 -9.16 11.15
CA GLN A 105 -4.80 -8.73 9.82
C GLN A 105 -3.88 -7.64 9.26
N ARG A 106 -3.38 -6.71 10.08
CA ARG A 106 -2.42 -5.67 9.66
C ARG A 106 -1.11 -6.30 9.20
N GLN A 107 -0.46 -7.10 10.06
CA GLN A 107 0.81 -7.75 9.75
C GLN A 107 0.69 -8.67 8.52
N TYR A 108 -0.35 -9.50 8.45
CA TYR A 108 -0.63 -10.33 7.28
C TYR A 108 -0.78 -9.49 5.99
N SER A 109 -1.50 -8.37 6.07
CA SER A 109 -1.70 -7.49 4.91
C SER A 109 -0.39 -6.82 4.47
N ASP A 110 0.49 -6.50 5.41
CA ASP A 110 1.81 -5.92 5.13
C ASP A 110 2.71 -6.93 4.41
N ILE A 111 2.78 -8.18 4.90
CA ILE A 111 3.53 -9.27 4.24
C ILE A 111 3.00 -9.54 2.82
N LEU A 112 1.67 -9.66 2.68
CA LEU A 112 1.06 -9.93 1.37
C LEU A 112 1.32 -8.80 0.35
N ILE A 113 1.35 -7.54 0.79
CA ILE A 113 1.68 -6.43 -0.11
C ILE A 113 3.16 -6.41 -0.45
N ALA A 114 4.05 -6.67 0.51
CA ALA A 114 5.48 -6.77 0.24
C ALA A 114 5.77 -7.87 -0.79
N TYR A 115 5.06 -9.01 -0.67
CA TYR A 115 5.12 -10.07 -1.67
C TYR A 115 4.68 -9.63 -3.07
N VAL A 116 3.54 -8.94 -3.19
CA VAL A 116 3.08 -8.37 -4.48
C VAL A 116 4.12 -7.43 -5.08
N GLN A 117 4.74 -6.58 -4.25
CA GLN A 117 5.78 -5.63 -4.70
C GLN A 117 7.03 -6.36 -5.21
N ILE A 118 7.44 -7.42 -4.52
CA ILE A 118 8.57 -8.27 -4.90
C ILE A 118 8.30 -8.99 -6.24
N LEU A 119 7.06 -9.42 -6.48
CA LEU A 119 6.68 -10.01 -7.77
C LEU A 119 6.52 -8.99 -8.90
N GLY A 120 6.36 -7.70 -8.58
CA GLY A 120 6.06 -6.64 -9.54
C GLY A 120 4.59 -6.51 -9.92
N GLY A 121 3.68 -7.30 -9.32
CA GLY A 121 2.27 -7.27 -9.66
C GLY A 121 1.42 -8.38 -9.03
N VAL A 122 0.11 -8.16 -8.97
CA VAL A 122 -0.87 -9.14 -8.42
C VAL A 122 -1.18 -10.27 -9.42
N GLU A 123 -0.87 -10.04 -10.69
CA GLU A 123 -1.02 -10.97 -11.81
C GLU A 123 -0.04 -12.15 -11.73
N PHE A 124 1.05 -12.01 -10.96
CA PHE A 124 2.04 -13.06 -10.72
C PHE A 124 1.70 -13.97 -9.54
N ILE A 125 0.61 -13.69 -8.81
CA ILE A 125 0.11 -14.58 -7.75
C ILE A 125 -0.69 -15.71 -8.41
N GLN A 126 -0.27 -16.95 -8.19
CA GLN A 126 -0.90 -18.13 -8.79
C GLN A 126 -2.24 -18.45 -8.11
N ASN A 127 -2.31 -18.30 -6.78
CA ASN A 127 -3.52 -18.54 -6.01
C ASN A 127 -4.56 -17.43 -6.22
N ARG A 128 -5.66 -17.75 -6.92
CA ARG A 128 -6.73 -16.79 -7.24
C ARG A 128 -7.38 -16.14 -6.01
N THR A 129 -7.51 -16.87 -4.90
CA THR A 129 -8.10 -16.34 -3.66
C THR A 129 -7.16 -15.33 -3.01
N LEU A 130 -5.87 -15.67 -2.97
CA LEU A 130 -4.81 -14.80 -2.49
C LEU A 130 -4.71 -13.53 -3.34
N ALA A 131 -4.72 -13.66 -4.67
CA ALA A 131 -4.69 -12.53 -5.61
C ALA A 131 -5.89 -11.59 -5.42
N LYS A 132 -7.10 -12.12 -5.23
CA LYS A 132 -8.29 -11.32 -4.89
C LYS A 132 -8.13 -10.60 -3.55
N SER A 133 -7.61 -11.30 -2.54
CA SER A 133 -7.33 -10.71 -1.23
C SER A 133 -6.31 -9.57 -1.33
N ALA A 134 -5.22 -9.77 -2.07
CA ALA A 134 -4.20 -8.76 -2.31
C ALA A 134 -4.79 -7.53 -3.01
N LYS A 135 -5.57 -7.72 -4.09
CA LYS A 135 -6.27 -6.62 -4.79
C LYS A 135 -7.19 -5.84 -3.85
N ALA A 136 -7.97 -6.53 -3.02
CA ALA A 136 -8.86 -5.88 -2.06
C ALA A 136 -8.08 -5.07 -1.01
N ILE A 137 -7.00 -5.65 -0.46
CA ILE A 137 -6.14 -4.99 0.52
C ILE A 137 -5.44 -3.78 -0.10
N ILE A 138 -4.90 -3.89 -1.30
CA ILE A 138 -4.28 -2.78 -2.04
C ILE A 138 -5.31 -1.69 -2.31
N ALA A 139 -6.54 -2.03 -2.74
CA ALA A 139 -7.59 -1.04 -2.95
C ALA A 139 -8.02 -0.35 -1.64
N VAL A 140 -8.08 -1.11 -0.54
CA VAL A 140 -8.34 -0.55 0.80
C VAL A 140 -7.21 0.38 1.21
N LYS A 141 -5.95 -0.07 1.10
CA LYS A 141 -4.77 0.76 1.38
C LYS A 141 -4.77 1.99 0.49
N ALA A 142 -4.83 1.89 -0.84
CA ALA A 142 -4.90 3.05 -1.74
C ALA A 142 -5.99 4.08 -1.37
N ARG A 143 -7.15 3.63 -0.86
CA ARG A 143 -8.20 4.52 -0.34
C ARG A 143 -7.81 5.24 0.94
N TYR A 144 -7.09 4.59 1.84
CA TYR A 144 -6.55 5.21 3.06
C TYR A 144 -5.28 6.02 2.74
N ASP A 145 -4.36 5.48 1.96
CA ASP A 145 -3.03 5.98 1.60
C ASP A 145 -3.06 7.33 0.87
N LYS A 146 -4.10 7.62 0.07
CA LYS A 146 -4.16 8.88 -0.72
C LYS A 146 -3.91 10.12 0.14
N HIS A 147 -4.39 10.12 1.39
CA HIS A 147 -4.21 11.23 2.32
C HIS A 147 -3.67 10.82 3.70
N LEU A 148 -3.79 9.54 4.10
CA LEU A 148 -3.38 9.11 5.45
C LEU A 148 -1.87 9.11 5.60
N TYR A 149 -1.12 8.52 4.66
CA TYR A 149 0.33 8.46 4.79
C TYR A 149 1.02 9.81 4.62
N PRO A 150 0.65 10.66 3.63
CA PRO A 150 1.24 11.99 3.54
C PRO A 150 1.02 12.83 4.80
N ARG A 151 -0.19 12.83 5.36
CA ARG A 151 -0.46 13.54 6.63
C ARG A 151 0.19 12.88 7.83
N ARG A 152 0.32 11.55 7.85
CA ARG A 152 1.05 10.84 8.90
C ARG A 152 2.54 11.18 8.88
N GLU A 153 3.14 11.31 7.70
CA GLU A 153 4.52 11.74 7.57
C GLU A 153 4.71 13.18 8.06
N ILE A 154 3.80 14.09 7.68
CA ILE A 154 3.79 15.46 8.22
C ILE A 154 3.68 15.43 9.75
N LEU A 155 2.83 14.57 10.31
CA LEU A 155 2.70 14.37 11.76
C LEU A 155 4.02 13.95 12.40
N TYR A 156 4.66 12.88 11.91
CA TYR A 156 5.89 12.36 12.50
C TYR A 156 7.06 13.34 12.33
N ARG A 157 7.19 13.96 11.16
CA ARG A 157 8.19 14.99 10.91
C ARG A 157 8.04 16.17 11.88
N THR A 158 6.83 16.70 12.03
CA THR A 158 6.58 17.85 12.92
C THR A 158 6.92 17.51 14.37
N LEU A 159 6.55 16.31 14.84
CA LEU A 159 6.92 15.85 16.17
C LEU A 159 8.45 15.77 16.35
N ARG A 160 9.17 15.16 15.40
CA ARG A 160 10.64 15.05 15.44
C ARG A 160 11.34 16.40 15.42
N GLU A 161 10.88 17.32 14.56
CA GLU A 161 11.42 18.68 14.48
C GLU A 161 11.25 19.42 15.80
N GLN A 162 10.11 19.27 16.45
CA GLN A 162 9.84 19.90 17.75
C GLN A 162 10.67 19.27 18.87
N VAL A 163 10.90 17.95 18.84
CA VAL A 163 11.86 17.28 19.73
C VAL A 163 13.28 17.81 19.53
N ALA A 164 13.73 17.97 18.29
CA ALA A 164 15.06 18.50 18.00
C ALA A 164 15.25 19.93 18.53
N ARG A 165 14.18 20.74 18.56
CA ARG A 165 14.22 22.13 19.04
C ARG A 165 14.10 22.28 20.56
N ARG A 166 13.31 21.41 21.21
CA ARG A 166 12.86 21.63 22.61
C ARG A 166 13.06 20.44 23.53
N GLY A 167 13.51 19.30 23.00
CA GLY A 167 13.59 18.04 23.71
C GLY A 167 12.27 17.27 23.73
N LYS A 168 12.30 16.12 24.38
CA LYS A 168 11.19 15.16 24.45
C LYS A 168 10.07 15.62 25.40
N TRP A 169 8.89 15.03 25.27
CA TRP A 169 7.76 15.29 26.17
C TRP A 169 7.61 14.21 27.24
N LYS A 170 6.94 14.55 28.35
CA LYS A 170 6.68 13.61 29.45
C LYS A 170 5.63 12.57 29.12
N ASN A 171 4.66 12.92 28.27
CA ASN A 171 3.59 12.02 27.86
C ASN A 171 3.02 12.43 26.50
N LEU A 172 2.28 11.50 25.90
CA LEU A 172 1.72 11.63 24.57
C LEU A 172 0.72 12.78 24.44
N ASN A 173 -0.14 12.98 25.44
CA ASN A 173 -1.14 14.06 25.39
C ASN A 173 -0.44 15.43 25.32
N GLN A 174 0.61 15.61 26.12
CA GLN A 174 1.41 16.84 26.10
C GLN A 174 2.04 17.07 24.72
N ALA A 175 2.64 16.03 24.12
CA ALA A 175 3.24 16.14 22.79
C ALA A 175 2.21 16.56 21.73
N VAL A 176 1.07 15.87 21.68
CA VAL A 176 0.04 16.09 20.65
C VAL A 176 -0.61 17.46 20.78
N HIS A 177 -1.04 17.86 21.97
CA HIS A 177 -1.66 19.18 22.16
C HIS A 177 -0.67 20.31 21.89
N PHE A 178 0.62 20.11 22.15
CA PHE A 178 1.64 21.10 21.89
C PHE A 178 1.87 21.34 20.39
N VAL A 179 1.93 20.28 19.57
CA VAL A 179 2.18 20.43 18.12
C VAL A 179 0.92 20.69 17.30
N LEU A 180 -0.26 20.70 17.92
CA LEU A 180 -1.53 20.62 17.20
C LEU A 180 -1.74 21.79 16.22
N ASP A 181 -1.46 23.02 16.65
CA ASP A 181 -1.65 24.20 15.81
C ASP A 181 -0.70 24.21 14.61
N ASP A 182 0.55 23.78 14.81
CA ASP A 182 1.55 23.65 13.74
C ASP A 182 1.16 22.55 12.76
N LEU A 183 0.63 21.43 13.27
CA LEU A 183 0.13 20.33 12.45
C LEU A 183 -1.05 20.74 11.59
N VAL A 184 -2.03 21.45 12.14
CA VAL A 184 -3.20 21.92 11.39
C VAL A 184 -2.76 22.80 10.22
N LYS A 185 -1.81 23.72 10.44
CA LYS A 185 -1.25 24.55 9.37
C LYS A 185 -0.51 23.71 8.33
N ALA A 186 0.31 22.76 8.77
CA ALA A 186 1.06 21.90 7.85
C ALA A 186 0.14 21.00 7.01
N PHE A 187 -0.96 20.51 7.58
CA PHE A 187 -2.00 19.79 6.84
C PHE A 187 -2.70 20.68 5.83
N GLU A 188 -3.01 21.93 6.18
CA GLU A 188 -3.63 22.87 5.25
C GLU A 188 -2.74 23.20 4.04
N VAL A 189 -1.42 23.36 4.25
CA VAL A 189 -0.46 23.51 3.15
C VAL A 189 -0.51 22.30 2.21
N TYR A 190 -0.41 21.09 2.76
CA TYR A 190 -0.49 19.86 1.97
C TYR A 190 -1.81 19.74 1.20
N ASP A 191 -2.93 20.09 1.83
CA ASP A 191 -4.25 20.02 1.18
C ASP A 191 -4.35 20.94 -0.02
N ILE A 192 -3.85 22.17 0.12
CA ILE A 192 -3.85 23.17 -0.97
C ILE A 192 -2.98 22.68 -2.12
N GLU A 193 -1.76 22.20 -1.84
CA GLU A 193 -0.86 21.64 -2.85
C GLU A 193 -1.50 20.45 -3.58
N TRP A 194 -2.16 19.57 -2.83
CA TRP A 194 -2.87 18.43 -3.40
C TRP A 194 -4.05 18.87 -4.27
N LEU A 195 -4.89 19.80 -3.79
CA LEU A 195 -6.03 20.34 -4.55
C LEU A 195 -5.58 20.99 -5.86
N GLN A 196 -4.48 21.74 -5.84
CA GLN A 196 -3.90 22.34 -7.04
C GLN A 196 -3.42 21.27 -8.03
N SER A 197 -2.71 20.25 -7.53
CA SER A 197 -2.24 19.13 -8.36
C SER A 197 -3.40 18.34 -8.97
N GLU A 198 -4.44 18.06 -8.18
CA GLU A 198 -5.64 17.36 -8.63
C GLU A 198 -6.42 18.19 -9.68
N LEU A 199 -6.45 19.52 -9.52
CA LEU A 199 -7.05 20.44 -10.49
C LEU A 199 -6.31 20.39 -11.84
N VAL A 200 -4.98 20.48 -11.84
CA VAL A 200 -4.17 20.39 -13.07
C VAL A 200 -4.37 19.04 -13.76
N LEU A 201 -4.33 17.95 -13.00
CA LEU A 201 -4.53 16.60 -13.53
C LEU A 201 -5.92 16.44 -14.18
N LYS A 202 -6.98 16.90 -13.52
CA LYS A 202 -8.34 16.81 -14.05
C LYS A 202 -8.57 17.73 -15.25
N GLN A 203 -7.94 18.90 -15.30
CA GLN A 203 -7.97 19.77 -16.48
C GLN A 203 -7.34 19.08 -17.69
N LYS A 204 -6.20 18.40 -17.50
CA LYS A 204 -5.55 17.62 -18.55
C LYS A 204 -6.47 16.48 -19.05
N MET A 205 -7.05 15.72 -18.13
CA MET A 205 -7.99 14.64 -18.47
C MET A 205 -9.22 15.16 -19.23
N LEU A 206 -9.75 16.32 -18.84
CA LEU A 206 -10.86 16.94 -19.54
C LEU A 206 -10.47 17.31 -20.97
N SER A 207 -9.30 17.91 -21.16
CA SER A 207 -8.79 18.28 -22.49
C SER A 207 -8.61 17.05 -23.40
N GLU A 208 -8.04 15.96 -22.86
CA GLU A 208 -7.88 14.69 -23.58
C GLU A 208 -9.23 14.08 -23.98
N LEU A 209 -10.21 14.06 -23.07
CA LEU A 209 -11.56 13.54 -23.34
C LEU A 209 -12.34 14.41 -24.34
N GLU A 210 -12.18 15.74 -24.29
CA GLU A 210 -12.78 16.64 -25.27
C GLU A 210 -12.15 16.43 -26.66
N GLN A 211 -10.85 16.18 -26.73
CA GLN A 211 -10.16 15.85 -27.98
C GLN A 211 -10.62 14.49 -28.54
N GLU A 212 -10.69 13.45 -27.71
CA GLU A 212 -11.22 12.13 -28.07
C GLU A 212 -12.67 12.26 -28.58
N SER A 213 -13.51 13.05 -27.88
CA SER A 213 -14.89 13.30 -28.29
C SER A 213 -14.98 13.96 -29.67
N LYS A 214 -14.13 14.94 -29.96
CA LYS A 214 -14.06 15.60 -31.28
C LYS A 214 -13.61 14.64 -32.38
N GLN A 215 -12.60 13.80 -32.12
CA GLN A 215 -12.13 12.80 -33.09
C GLN A 215 -13.19 11.75 -33.41
N LEU A 216 -13.88 11.23 -32.40
CA LEU A 216 -14.98 10.29 -32.58
C LEU A 216 -16.14 10.91 -33.36
N TYR A 217 -16.43 12.20 -33.12
CA TYR A 217 -17.45 12.92 -33.88
C TYR A 217 -17.07 13.11 -35.35
N ALA A 218 -15.83 13.46 -35.65
CA ALA A 218 -15.33 13.57 -37.02
C ALA A 218 -15.39 12.22 -37.77
N LYS A 219 -15.00 11.12 -37.09
CA LYS A 219 -15.05 9.76 -37.65
C LYS A 219 -16.49 9.27 -37.86
N ALA A 220 -17.38 9.56 -36.92
CA ALA A 220 -18.82 9.30 -37.04
C ALA A 220 -19.47 10.02 -38.24
N GLN A 221 -19.03 11.25 -38.53
CA GLN A 221 -19.49 11.99 -39.70
C GLN A 221 -18.98 11.37 -41.02
N SER A 222 -17.74 10.88 -41.06
CA SER A 222 -17.21 10.20 -42.26
C SER A 222 -17.81 8.81 -42.49
N GLU A 223 -18.16 8.08 -41.43
CA GLU A 223 -18.70 6.71 -41.50
C GLU A 223 -20.24 6.66 -41.51
N GLY A 224 -20.93 7.82 -41.46
CA GLY A 224 -22.41 7.89 -41.43
C GLY A 224 -23.06 7.42 -40.12
N VAL A 225 -22.28 7.13 -39.07
CA VAL A 225 -22.75 6.60 -37.79
C VAL A 225 -23.06 7.74 -36.81
N ARG A 226 -24.33 8.15 -36.72
CA ARG A 226 -24.80 9.35 -35.98
C ARG A 226 -24.82 9.28 -34.43
N ARG A 227 -24.10 8.36 -33.76
CA ARG A 227 -24.20 8.25 -32.28
C ARG A 227 -22.95 8.77 -31.57
N LYS A 228 -23.07 9.92 -30.90
CA LYS A 228 -22.16 10.27 -29.79
C LYS A 228 -22.24 9.15 -28.74
N PRO A 229 -21.12 8.63 -28.22
CA PRO A 229 -21.20 7.70 -27.09
C PRO A 229 -21.71 8.49 -25.89
N ALA A 230 -22.96 8.30 -25.48
CA ALA A 230 -23.55 8.96 -24.30
C ALA A 230 -22.68 8.80 -23.03
N SER A 231 -21.82 7.78 -23.02
CA SER A 231 -20.75 7.55 -22.04
C SER A 231 -19.73 8.70 -21.92
N ILE A 232 -19.24 9.25 -23.03
CA ILE A 232 -18.17 10.28 -23.00
C ILE A 232 -18.74 11.63 -22.54
N ALA A 233 -19.92 12.02 -23.02
CA ALA A 233 -20.58 13.25 -22.59
C ALA A 233 -20.81 13.28 -21.07
N LYS A 234 -21.31 12.18 -20.49
CA LYS A 234 -21.49 12.05 -19.04
C LYS A 234 -20.17 12.13 -18.27
N LYS A 235 -19.07 11.59 -18.81
CA LYS A 235 -17.73 11.70 -18.19
C LYS A 235 -17.24 13.15 -18.18
N ILE A 236 -17.43 13.88 -19.29
CA ILE A 236 -17.07 15.30 -19.42
C ILE A 236 -17.87 16.14 -18.41
N GLU A 237 -19.20 16.00 -18.36
CA GLU A 237 -20.06 16.72 -17.41
C GLU A 237 -19.63 16.48 -15.95
N LYS A 238 -19.34 15.22 -15.61
CA LYS A 238 -18.85 14.87 -14.27
C LYS A 238 -17.51 15.53 -13.95
N LEU A 239 -16.56 15.52 -14.88
CA LEU A 239 -15.25 16.17 -14.68
C LEU A 239 -15.36 17.68 -14.57
N GLN A 240 -16.23 18.31 -15.35
CA GLN A 240 -16.49 19.75 -15.26
C GLN A 240 -17.09 20.13 -13.89
N LEU A 241 -18.02 19.33 -13.38
CA LEU A 241 -18.57 19.52 -12.03
C LEU A 241 -17.49 19.36 -10.95
N GLU A 242 -16.65 18.32 -11.04
CA GLU A 242 -15.54 18.12 -10.11
C GLU A 242 -14.54 19.28 -10.14
N LEU A 243 -14.20 19.81 -11.33
CA LEU A 243 -13.32 20.97 -11.48
C LEU A 243 -13.92 22.25 -10.89
N ASN A 244 -15.23 22.46 -11.04
CA ASN A 244 -15.91 23.58 -10.40
C ASN A 244 -15.86 23.47 -8.87
N ASN A 245 -16.10 22.27 -8.32
CA ASN A 245 -16.00 22.03 -6.88
C ASN A 245 -14.58 22.30 -6.36
N LEU A 246 -13.54 21.81 -7.05
CA LEU A 246 -12.14 22.06 -6.67
C LEU A 246 -11.80 23.55 -6.68
N ASN A 247 -12.23 24.28 -7.71
CA ASN A 247 -12.03 25.73 -7.79
C ASN A 247 -12.76 26.49 -6.66
N GLN A 248 -13.95 26.06 -6.28
CA GLN A 248 -14.69 26.66 -5.16
C GLN A 248 -13.96 26.43 -3.83
N ILE A 249 -13.48 25.21 -3.59
CA ILE A 249 -12.70 24.87 -2.38
C ILE A 249 -11.43 25.72 -2.30
N LEU A 250 -10.67 25.83 -3.40
CA LEU A 250 -9.42 26.59 -3.44
C LEU A 250 -9.62 28.10 -3.21
N LYS A 251 -10.81 28.63 -3.55
CA LYS A 251 -11.16 30.05 -3.31
C LYS A 251 -11.73 30.30 -1.91
N ALA A 252 -12.00 29.26 -1.13
CA ALA A 252 -12.55 29.40 0.20
C ALA A 252 -11.51 29.99 1.17
N LYS A 253 -11.99 30.67 2.21
CA LYS A 253 -11.13 31.22 3.27
C LYS A 253 -10.37 30.13 4.04
N TYR A 254 -10.95 28.93 4.13
CA TYR A 254 -10.36 27.78 4.82
C TYR A 254 -10.54 26.51 3.95
N PRO A 255 -9.67 26.30 2.94
CA PRO A 255 -9.81 25.24 1.97
C PRO A 255 -9.98 23.84 2.61
N SER A 256 -9.18 23.50 3.62
CA SER A 256 -9.26 22.20 4.31
C SER A 256 -10.61 21.93 4.97
N LYS A 257 -11.26 22.96 5.53
CA LYS A 257 -12.61 22.82 6.11
C LYS A 257 -13.67 22.71 5.02
N GLU A 258 -13.49 23.43 3.92
CA GLU A 258 -14.42 23.39 2.79
C GLU A 258 -14.39 22.03 2.10
N MET A 259 -13.23 21.39 2.00
CA MET A 259 -13.07 20.02 1.49
C MET A 259 -14.05 19.03 2.14
N GLU A 260 -14.25 19.10 3.46
CA GLU A 260 -15.16 18.20 4.17
C GLU A 260 -16.62 18.35 3.69
N LYS A 261 -17.06 19.57 3.38
CA LYS A 261 -18.42 19.84 2.86
C LYS A 261 -18.63 19.25 1.46
N PHE A 262 -17.57 19.19 0.66
CA PHE A 262 -17.59 18.55 -0.66
C PHE A 262 -17.35 17.02 -0.58
N GLY A 263 -17.33 16.45 0.63
CA GLY A 263 -17.26 15.01 0.85
C GLY A 263 -15.85 14.42 0.85
N TYR A 264 -14.80 15.25 0.82
CA TYR A 264 -13.43 14.78 0.99
C TYR A 264 -13.19 14.38 2.44
N LYS A 265 -12.87 13.10 2.67
CA LYS A 265 -12.59 12.56 4.00
C LYS A 265 -11.09 12.60 4.27
N MET A 266 -10.63 13.71 4.83
CA MET A 266 -9.21 13.89 5.14
C MET A 266 -8.86 13.27 6.51
N PRO A 267 -7.75 12.52 6.62
CA PRO A 267 -7.30 11.97 7.91
C PRO A 267 -6.83 13.05 8.87
N TYR A 268 -7.07 12.87 10.17
CA TYR A 268 -6.75 13.87 11.19
C TYR A 268 -7.45 15.21 10.92
N SER A 269 -8.75 15.16 10.66
CA SER A 269 -9.59 16.35 10.44
C SER A 269 -10.78 16.37 11.41
N GLY A 270 -11.49 17.50 11.47
CA GLY A 270 -12.62 17.69 12.39
C GLY A 270 -12.25 17.95 13.86
N GLY A 271 -13.26 17.90 14.73
CA GLY A 271 -13.16 18.31 16.13
C GLY A 271 -12.39 17.36 17.07
N TYR A 272 -12.06 16.15 16.62
CA TYR A 272 -11.37 15.11 17.42
C TYR A 272 -9.97 14.77 16.88
N ILE A 273 -9.33 15.76 16.26
CA ILE A 273 -8.01 15.61 15.64
C ILE A 273 -6.96 15.14 16.66
N ALA A 274 -6.98 15.67 17.89
CA ALA A 274 -6.01 15.30 18.92
C ALA A 274 -6.16 13.83 19.33
N GLU A 275 -7.38 13.38 19.58
CA GLU A 275 -7.68 12.00 19.99
C GLU A 275 -7.31 11.01 18.89
N THR A 276 -7.63 11.31 17.64
CA THR A 276 -7.29 10.44 16.51
C THR A 276 -5.77 10.32 16.31
N ILE A 277 -5.02 11.40 16.50
CA ILE A 277 -3.55 11.39 16.48
C ILE A 277 -2.98 10.60 17.67
N ILE A 278 -3.52 10.79 18.88
CA ILE A 278 -3.10 10.03 20.08
C ILE A 278 -3.30 8.53 19.83
N HIS A 279 -4.44 8.13 19.29
CA HIS A 279 -4.71 6.74 18.95
C HIS A 279 -3.77 6.19 17.87
N GLU A 280 -3.40 6.98 16.87
CA GLU A 280 -2.38 6.60 15.89
C GLU A 280 -1.04 6.33 16.57
N LEU A 281 -0.55 7.31 17.34
CA LEU A 281 0.79 7.26 17.95
C LEU A 281 0.92 6.12 18.98
N ARG A 282 -0.14 5.77 19.71
CA ARG A 282 -0.17 4.58 20.58
C ARG A 282 0.17 3.28 19.84
N ASN A 283 -0.12 3.22 18.54
CA ASN A 283 0.17 2.08 17.69
C ASN A 283 1.51 2.20 16.94
N GLN A 284 2.38 3.12 17.35
CA GLN A 284 3.71 3.34 16.75
C GLN A 284 4.80 3.39 17.83
N PRO A 285 5.27 2.23 18.33
CA PRO A 285 6.21 2.18 19.45
C PRO A 285 7.54 2.88 19.16
N GLU A 286 8.04 2.83 17.92
CA GLU A 286 9.29 3.49 17.55
C GLU A 286 9.18 5.02 17.62
N ILE A 287 8.08 5.59 17.10
CA ILE A 287 7.82 7.03 17.21
C ILE A 287 7.66 7.44 18.68
N LEU A 288 7.01 6.64 19.52
CA LEU A 288 6.87 6.95 20.94
C LEU A 288 8.22 7.04 21.66
N LYS A 289 9.17 6.14 21.37
CA LYS A 289 10.54 6.17 21.92
C LYS A 289 11.30 7.43 21.49
N GLU A 290 11.08 7.87 20.26
CA GLU A 290 11.72 9.09 19.74
C GLU A 290 11.21 10.35 20.47
N ILE A 291 9.89 10.44 20.72
CA ILE A 291 9.26 11.70 21.16
C ILE A 291 9.04 11.80 22.68
N LEU A 292 9.01 10.69 23.40
CA LEU A 292 8.78 10.67 24.84
C LEU A 292 10.06 10.39 25.61
N PHE A 293 10.14 10.94 26.83
CA PHE A 293 11.14 10.45 27.79
C PHE A 293 10.89 8.96 28.02
N ASN A 294 11.94 8.15 27.86
CA ASN A 294 11.89 6.77 28.34
C ASN A 294 11.66 6.85 29.85
N LYS A 295 10.62 6.19 30.33
CA LYS A 295 10.60 5.80 31.73
C LYS A 295 11.56 4.62 31.81
N ASP A 296 12.73 4.86 32.38
CA ASP A 296 13.56 3.80 32.94
C ASP A 296 12.74 2.99 33.97
#